data_AF-A0A0C3HVA7-F1
#
_entry.id   AF-A0A0C3HVA7-F1
#
_cell.length_a   1.000
_cell.length_b   1.000
_cell.length_c   1.000
_cell.angle_alpha   90.00
_cell.angle_beta   90.00
_cell.angle_gamma   90.00
#
_symmetry.space_group_name_H-M   'P 1'
#
loop_
_entity.id
_entity.type
_entity.pdbx_description
1 polymer ?
#
loop_
_entity_poly.entity_id
_entity_poly.type
_entity_poly.pdbx_seq_one_letter_code
_entity_poly.pdbx_strand_id
1 'polypeptide(L)'
;MNEPIEQAGNLSDGRPTFQERLRLERERLGMSQEAFGMLGGVAKSSQWMYEQGRHWPTAEYLESLRQHRVDVGYLATGVRQDSETLRHALGFVLKLARQEGRSFSDAQLFSVFQAVIDAASGVTRPDLADRDFTARTEVTQGGER
;
A
#
# COMPACT_ATOMS: atom_id res chain seq x y z
N MET A 1 20.56 -11.34 31.98
CA MET A 1 19.30 -10.68 32.32
C MET A 1 18.92 -9.85 31.12
N ASN A 2 17.95 -10.29 30.31
CA ASN A 2 17.41 -9.44 29.25
C ASN A 2 16.38 -8.54 29.91
N GLU A 3 16.65 -7.24 29.89
CA GLU A 3 15.70 -6.24 30.35
C GLU A 3 14.42 -6.30 29.48
N PRO A 4 13.24 -6.06 30.08
CA PRO A 4 12.02 -5.95 29.30
C PRO A 4 12.12 -4.72 28.40
N ILE A 5 11.94 -4.90 27.09
CA ILE A 5 11.81 -3.80 26.14
C ILE A 5 10.63 -2.94 26.62
N GLU A 6 10.93 -1.76 27.15
CA GLU A 6 9.92 -0.77 27.53
C GLU A 6 8.97 -0.57 26.34
N GLN A 7 7.67 -0.61 26.63
CA GLN A 7 6.60 -0.39 25.67
C GLN A 7 6.76 1.01 25.07
N ALA A 8 7.41 1.09 23.91
CA ALA A 8 7.52 2.32 23.14
C ALA A 8 6.13 2.68 22.61
N GLY A 9 5.33 3.36 23.43
CA GLY A 9 4.10 4.00 23.01
C GLY A 9 4.41 5.09 22.00
N ASN A 10 3.75 5.01 20.83
CA ASN A 10 3.86 5.87 19.66
C ASN A 10 5.29 6.21 19.17
N LEU A 11 5.47 6.23 17.85
CA LEU A 11 6.68 6.82 17.25
C LEU A 11 6.79 8.29 17.68
N SER A 12 8.00 8.88 17.62
CA SER A 12 8.26 10.27 18.05
C SER A 12 7.39 11.33 17.35
N ASP A 13 6.71 10.96 16.26
CA ASP A 13 5.76 11.76 15.49
C ASP A 13 4.28 11.50 15.85
N GLY A 14 4.00 10.74 16.92
CA GLY A 14 2.66 10.42 17.39
C GLY A 14 1.93 9.34 16.59
N ARG A 15 2.60 8.66 15.64
CA ARG A 15 1.99 7.57 14.86
C ARG A 15 1.92 6.27 15.66
N PRO A 16 0.87 5.45 15.45
CA PRO A 16 0.75 4.15 16.10
C PRO A 16 1.95 3.28 15.77
N THR A 17 2.41 2.48 16.71
CA THR A 17 3.46 1.48 16.56
C THR A 17 3.08 0.43 15.52
N PHE A 18 4.06 -0.33 15.02
CA PHE A 18 3.79 -1.42 14.08
C PHE A 18 2.74 -2.42 14.62
N GLN A 19 2.86 -2.75 15.91
CA GLN A 19 2.01 -3.68 16.64
C GLN A 19 0.56 -3.21 16.65
N GLU A 20 0.35 -1.93 16.97
CA GLU A 20 -0.96 -1.29 16.93
C GLU A 20 -1.51 -1.26 15.51
N ARG A 21 -0.68 -0.93 14.51
CA ARG A 21 -1.11 -0.96 13.10
C ARG A 21 -1.52 -2.34 12.62
N LEU A 22 -0.82 -3.39 13.06
CA LEU A 22 -1.16 -4.77 12.75
C LEU A 22 -2.54 -5.15 13.31
N ARG A 23 -2.78 -4.77 14.56
CA ARG A 23 -4.09 -4.94 15.22
C ARG A 23 -5.18 -4.14 14.50
N LEU A 24 -4.93 -2.87 14.17
CA LEU A 24 -5.87 -2.01 13.46
C LEU A 24 -6.24 -2.56 12.09
N GLU A 25 -5.29 -3.11 11.33
CA GLU A 25 -5.59 -3.77 10.05
C GLU A 25 -6.43 -5.03 10.22
N ARG A 26 -6.15 -5.85 11.23
CA ARG A 26 -6.99 -7.00 11.55
C ARG A 26 -8.41 -6.60 11.90
N GLU A 27 -8.57 -5.59 12.76
CA GLU A 27 -9.87 -5.08 13.20
C GLU A 27 -10.65 -4.45 12.04
N ARG A 28 -9.97 -3.73 11.13
CA ARG A 28 -10.56 -3.20 9.89
C ARG A 28 -11.19 -4.29 9.03
N LEU A 29 -10.59 -5.48 9.00
CA LEU A 29 -11.13 -6.65 8.28
C LEU A 29 -12.17 -7.44 9.08
N GLY A 30 -12.47 -7.06 10.33
CA GLY A 30 -13.44 -7.74 11.18
C GLY A 30 -12.99 -9.15 11.61
N MET A 31 -11.67 -9.41 11.63
CA MET A 31 -11.12 -10.75 11.86
C MET A 31 -10.70 -10.99 13.31
N SER A 32 -10.88 -12.23 13.77
CA SER A 32 -10.27 -12.72 15.01
C SER A 32 -8.75 -12.90 14.85
N GLN A 33 -8.01 -12.92 15.96
CA GLN A 33 -6.56 -13.18 15.93
C GLN A 33 -6.21 -14.54 15.29
N GLU A 34 -7.07 -15.53 15.47
CA GLU A 34 -6.89 -16.85 14.86
C GLU A 34 -7.08 -16.79 13.35
N ALA A 35 -8.18 -16.20 12.89
CA ALA A 35 -8.47 -16.04 11.46
C ALA A 35 -7.35 -15.26 10.75
N PHE A 36 -6.88 -14.18 11.37
CA PHE A 36 -5.82 -13.36 10.80
C PHE A 36 -4.45 -14.05 10.83
N GLY A 37 -4.12 -14.77 11.91
CA GLY A 37 -2.90 -15.58 11.99
C GLY A 37 -2.85 -16.64 10.88
N MET A 38 -3.97 -17.30 10.59
CA MET A 38 -4.06 -18.27 9.49
C MET A 38 -3.73 -17.65 8.12
N LEU A 39 -4.12 -16.39 7.86
CA LEU A 39 -3.74 -15.69 6.63
C LEU A 39 -2.23 -15.51 6.50
N GLY A 40 -1.53 -15.36 7.62
CA GLY A 40 -0.08 -15.27 7.68
C GLY A 40 0.63 -16.60 7.86
N GLY A 41 -0.09 -17.74 7.85
CA GLY A 41 0.48 -19.06 8.05
C GLY A 41 0.96 -19.33 9.49
N VAL A 42 0.45 -18.60 10.48
CA VAL A 42 0.86 -18.72 11.89
C VAL A 42 -0.31 -19.05 12.81
N ALA A 43 0.00 -19.56 14.01
CA ALA A 43 -1.00 -19.82 15.04
C ALA A 43 -1.50 -18.51 15.68
N LYS A 44 -2.68 -18.58 16.32
CA LYS A 44 -3.26 -17.49 17.13
C LYS A 44 -2.27 -16.91 18.16
N SER A 45 -1.45 -17.77 18.79
CA SER A 45 -0.45 -17.36 19.77
C SER A 45 0.62 -16.45 19.18
N SER A 46 1.10 -16.75 17.98
CA SER A 46 2.06 -15.91 17.25
C SER A 46 1.43 -14.57 16.90
N GLN A 47 0.19 -14.56 16.41
CA GLN A 47 -0.51 -13.31 16.11
C GLN A 47 -0.66 -12.42 17.35
N TRP A 48 -1.04 -13.03 18.48
CA TRP A 48 -1.13 -12.32 19.76
C TRP A 48 0.23 -11.75 20.18
N MET A 49 1.32 -12.52 20.04
CA MET A 49 2.67 -12.05 20.37
C MET A 49 3.10 -10.87 19.48
N TYR A 50 2.73 -10.87 18.20
CA TYR A 50 3.01 -9.77 17.28
C TYR A 50 2.24 -8.51 17.70
N GLU A 51 0.95 -8.62 18.00
CA GLU A 51 0.13 -7.46 18.42
C GLU A 51 0.53 -6.90 19.79
N GLN A 52 1.15 -7.71 20.64
CA GLN A 52 1.69 -7.27 21.93
C GLN A 52 3.15 -6.77 21.84
N GLY A 53 3.76 -6.78 20.66
CA GLY A 53 5.16 -6.35 20.48
C GLY A 53 6.22 -7.26 21.09
N ARG A 54 5.84 -8.49 21.43
CA ARG A 54 6.77 -9.48 22.00
C ARG A 54 7.65 -10.11 20.93
N HIS A 55 7.14 -10.22 19.71
CA HIS A 55 7.87 -10.72 18.55
C HIS A 55 7.56 -9.87 17.32
N TRP A 56 8.46 -9.92 16.34
CA TRP A 56 8.26 -9.32 15.04
C TRP A 56 7.83 -10.40 14.02
N PRO A 57 6.87 -10.11 13.14
CA PRO A 57 6.53 -11.01 12.04
C PRO A 57 7.65 -11.07 11.02
N THR A 58 7.70 -12.17 10.27
CA THR A 58 8.68 -12.34 9.17
C THR A 58 8.19 -11.67 7.89
N ALA A 59 9.06 -11.55 6.89
CA ALA A 59 8.68 -11.03 5.59
C ALA A 59 7.64 -11.94 4.90
N GLU A 60 7.79 -13.25 5.01
CA GLU A 60 6.86 -14.24 4.44
C GLU A 60 5.45 -14.10 5.02
N TYR A 61 5.36 -13.85 6.34
CA TYR A 61 4.10 -13.54 7.00
C TYR A 61 3.42 -12.30 6.36
N LEU A 62 4.18 -11.22 6.15
CA LEU A 62 3.67 -9.99 5.55
C LEU A 62 3.29 -10.16 4.08
N GLU A 63 4.07 -10.92 3.31
CA GLU A 63 3.75 -11.26 1.93
C GLU A 63 2.45 -12.05 1.83
N SER A 64 2.24 -13.00 2.74
CA SER A 64 1.00 -13.77 2.81
C SER A 64 -0.20 -12.85 3.14
N LEU A 65 -0.07 -11.98 4.13
CA LEU A 65 -1.10 -10.99 4.46
C LEU A 65 -1.45 -10.07 3.28
N ARG A 66 -0.45 -9.65 2.48
CA ARG A 66 -0.66 -8.79 1.31
C ARG A 66 -1.65 -9.41 0.30
N GLN A 67 -1.62 -10.73 0.13
CA GLN A 67 -2.53 -11.45 -0.75
C GLN A 67 -4.00 -11.36 -0.29
N HIS A 68 -4.22 -11.04 0.98
CA HIS A 68 -5.53 -10.96 1.62
C HIS A 68 -5.99 -9.51 1.90
N ARG A 69 -5.55 -8.55 1.08
CA ARG A 69 -5.95 -7.13 1.15
C ARG A 69 -5.59 -6.42 2.46
N VAL A 70 -4.57 -6.93 3.16
CA VAL A 70 -3.92 -6.19 4.25
C VAL A 70 -3.01 -5.13 3.67
N ASP A 71 -3.11 -3.90 4.16
CA ASP A 71 -2.26 -2.79 3.73
C ASP A 71 -0.87 -2.88 4.41
N VAL A 72 0.02 -3.68 3.82
CA VAL A 72 1.40 -3.86 4.31
C VAL A 72 2.20 -2.56 4.22
N GLY A 73 1.85 -1.66 3.30
CA GLY A 73 2.45 -0.33 3.21
C GLY A 73 2.14 0.51 4.45
N TYR A 74 0.88 0.53 4.88
CA TYR A 74 0.47 1.13 6.14
C TYR A 74 1.13 0.44 7.34
N LEU A 75 1.20 -0.90 7.36
CA LEU A 75 1.90 -1.62 8.43
C LEU A 75 3.36 -1.18 8.56
N ALA A 76 4.07 -1.01 7.44
CA ALA A 76 5.47 -0.58 7.46
C ALA A 76 5.64 0.91 7.82
N THR A 77 4.81 1.79 7.24
CA THR A 77 5.07 3.25 7.25
C THR A 77 4.22 4.04 8.25
N GLY A 78 3.10 3.48 8.68
CA GLY A 78 2.08 4.19 9.44
C GLY A 78 1.28 5.23 8.66
N VAL A 79 1.49 5.33 7.35
CA VAL A 79 0.74 6.23 6.46
C VAL A 79 -0.30 5.41 5.70
N ARG A 80 -1.58 5.71 5.93
CA ARG A 80 -2.65 5.13 5.10
C ARG A 80 -2.68 5.86 3.76
N GLN A 81 -2.80 5.09 2.69
CA GLN A 81 -3.18 5.64 1.39
C GLN A 81 -4.64 6.07 1.47
N ASP A 82 -4.87 7.38 1.62
CA ASP A 82 -6.23 7.90 1.71
C ASP A 82 -6.87 8.02 0.32
N SER A 83 -7.58 6.97 -0.06
CA SER A 83 -8.37 6.95 -1.30
C SER A 83 -9.49 8.00 -1.34
N GLU A 84 -9.91 8.54 -0.18
CA GLU A 84 -10.88 9.63 -0.10
C GLU A 84 -10.24 10.95 -0.58
N THR A 85 -9.03 11.26 -0.12
CA THR A 85 -8.24 12.39 -0.63
C THR A 85 -7.99 12.26 -2.14
N LEU A 86 -7.65 11.07 -2.64
CA LEU A 86 -7.52 10.82 -4.08
C LEU A 86 -8.83 11.10 -4.84
N ARG A 87 -9.96 10.63 -4.29
CA ARG A 87 -11.30 10.84 -4.87
C ARG A 87 -11.67 12.32 -4.91
N HIS A 88 -11.39 13.06 -3.84
CA HIS A 88 -11.63 14.50 -3.78
C HIS A 88 -10.74 15.27 -4.76
N ALA A 89 -9.46 14.92 -4.86
CA ALA A 89 -8.53 15.53 -5.82
C ALA A 89 -8.99 15.31 -7.26
N LEU A 90 -9.37 14.07 -7.61
CA LEU A 90 -9.93 13.76 -8.94
C LEU A 90 -11.22 14.53 -9.21
N GLY A 91 -12.15 14.55 -8.24
CA GLY A 91 -13.39 15.31 -8.36
C GLY A 91 -13.16 16.80 -8.59
N PHE A 92 -12.16 17.39 -7.93
CA PHE A 92 -11.77 18.78 -8.12
C PHE A 92 -11.21 19.05 -9.53
N VAL A 93 -10.30 18.21 -10.02
CA VAL A 93 -9.73 18.34 -11.37
C VAL A 93 -10.82 18.24 -12.44
N LEU A 94 -11.71 17.26 -12.32
CA LEU A 94 -12.83 17.09 -13.26
C LEU A 94 -13.79 18.29 -13.22
N LYS A 95 -14.05 18.84 -12.02
CA LYS A 95 -14.87 20.04 -11.86
C LYS A 95 -14.24 21.25 -12.56
N LEU A 96 -12.93 21.49 -12.38
CA LEU A 96 -12.23 22.59 -13.04
C LEU A 96 -12.24 22.45 -14.56
N ALA A 97 -11.92 21.26 -15.07
CA ALA A 97 -11.89 21.03 -16.52
C ALA A 97 -13.26 21.27 -17.17
N ARG A 98 -14.34 20.85 -16.49
CA ARG A 98 -15.70 21.16 -16.93
C ARG A 98 -15.99 22.66 -16.94
N GLN A 99 -15.53 23.41 -15.94
CA GLN A 99 -15.72 24.87 -15.87
C GLN A 99 -14.97 25.61 -16.99
N GLU A 100 -13.80 25.11 -17.40
CA GLU A 100 -13.02 25.69 -18.51
C GLU A 100 -13.43 25.16 -19.89
N GLY A 101 -14.47 24.32 -19.99
CA GLY A 101 -14.87 23.70 -21.25
C GLY A 101 -13.84 22.73 -21.83
N ARG A 102 -12.90 22.25 -20.99
CA ARG A 102 -11.89 21.27 -21.38
C ARG A 102 -12.43 19.87 -21.21
N SER A 103 -12.30 19.04 -22.26
CA SER A 103 -12.48 17.59 -22.15
C SER A 103 -11.12 16.92 -22.04
N PHE A 104 -11.08 15.80 -21.32
CA PHE A 104 -9.92 14.91 -21.30
C PHE A 104 -10.28 13.61 -22.00
N SER A 105 -9.31 13.03 -22.72
CA SER A 105 -9.41 11.64 -23.15
C SER A 105 -9.23 10.70 -21.96
N ASP A 106 -9.68 9.45 -22.10
CA ASP A 106 -9.49 8.41 -21.07
C ASP A 106 -8.01 8.23 -20.68
N ALA A 107 -7.10 8.37 -21.66
CA ALA A 107 -5.66 8.32 -21.42
C ALA A 107 -5.16 9.49 -20.53
N GLN A 108 -5.65 10.71 -20.76
CA GLN A 108 -5.29 11.87 -19.96
C GLN A 108 -5.84 11.78 -18.54
N LEU A 109 -7.06 11.27 -18.39
CA LEU A 109 -7.65 11.00 -17.07
C LEU A 109 -6.86 9.94 -16.31
N PHE A 110 -6.42 8.88 -17.00
CA PHE A 110 -5.57 7.86 -16.42
C PHE A 110 -4.21 8.41 -15.98
N SER A 111 -3.54 9.23 -16.80
CA SER A 111 -2.25 9.86 -16.43
C SER A 111 -2.36 10.78 -15.21
N VAL A 112 -3.43 11.58 -15.12
CA VAL A 112 -3.68 12.43 -13.94
C VAL A 112 -3.91 11.56 -12.72
N PHE A 113 -4.77 10.54 -12.82
CA PHE A 113 -5.04 9.61 -11.73
C PHE A 113 -3.77 8.90 -11.23
N GLN A 114 -2.93 8.43 -12.16
CA GLN A 114 -1.66 7.76 -11.85
C GLN A 114 -0.69 8.72 -11.15
N ALA A 115 -0.54 9.96 -11.63
CA ALA A 115 0.33 10.96 -11.01
C ALA A 115 -0.10 11.31 -9.58
N VAL A 116 -1.42 11.36 -9.32
CA VAL A 116 -1.95 11.61 -7.96
C VAL A 116 -1.70 10.39 -7.06
N ILE A 117 -1.85 9.16 -7.57
CA ILE A 117 -1.50 7.94 -6.83
C ILE A 117 -0.02 7.92 -6.48
N ASP A 118 0.87 8.17 -7.44
CA ASP A 118 2.31 8.11 -7.23
C ASP A 118 2.77 9.15 -6.20
N ALA A 119 2.21 10.37 -6.27
CA ALA A 119 2.42 11.42 -5.29
C ALA A 119 1.89 11.04 -3.89
N ALA A 120 0.70 10.42 -3.80
CA ALA A 120 0.11 9.99 -2.53
C ALA A 120 0.83 8.77 -1.92
N SER A 121 1.44 7.92 -2.75
CA SER A 121 2.16 6.71 -2.35
C SER A 121 3.54 6.98 -1.77
N GLY A 122 4.06 8.21 -1.93
CA GLY A 122 5.45 8.53 -1.60
C GLY A 122 6.47 7.79 -2.48
N VAL A 123 6.02 7.16 -3.57
CA VAL A 123 6.86 6.49 -4.56
C VAL A 123 7.19 7.50 -5.66
N THR A 124 7.91 8.56 -5.30
CA THR A 124 8.72 9.24 -6.31
C THR A 124 10.01 8.43 -6.42
N ARG A 125 9.97 7.39 -7.27
CA ARG A 125 11.17 6.79 -7.86
C ARG A 125 11.32 7.35 -9.27
N PRO A 126 12.05 8.48 -9.45
CA PRO A 126 12.25 9.08 -10.76
C PRO A 126 12.86 8.08 -11.75
N ASP A 127 13.63 7.11 -11.25
CA ASP A 127 14.31 6.05 -11.98
C ASP A 127 13.38 4.99 -12.62
N LEU A 128 12.09 4.97 -12.28
CA LEU A 128 11.10 4.05 -12.87
C LEU A 128 10.12 4.72 -13.85
N ALA A 129 10.14 6.05 -13.96
CA ALA A 129 9.32 6.79 -14.92
C ALA A 129 9.88 6.72 -16.35
N ASP A 130 11.19 6.48 -16.49
CA ASP A 130 11.85 6.24 -17.78
C ASP A 130 11.71 4.77 -18.19
N ARG A 131 10.53 4.40 -18.68
CA ARG A 131 10.40 3.26 -19.59
C ARG A 131 9.56 3.66 -20.79
N ASP A 132 10.26 4.09 -21.83
CA ASP A 132 9.81 4.01 -23.21
C ASP A 132 9.12 2.66 -23.46
N PHE A 133 7.79 2.70 -23.44
CA PHE A 133 6.93 1.55 -23.70
C PHE A 133 6.73 1.31 -25.22
N THR A 134 7.45 2.06 -26.06
CA THR A 134 7.29 2.13 -27.52
C THR A 134 8.19 1.18 -28.32
N ALA A 135 9.02 0.34 -27.69
CA ALA A 135 10.06 -0.42 -28.42
C ALA A 135 9.85 -1.96 -28.48
N ARG A 136 8.63 -2.50 -28.40
CA ARG A 136 8.41 -3.96 -28.51
C ARG A 136 7.23 -4.43 -29.37
N THR A 137 6.78 -3.64 -30.33
CA THR A 137 5.79 -4.10 -31.31
C THR A 137 6.24 -3.80 -32.73
N GLU A 138 7.22 -4.56 -33.21
CA GLU A 138 7.60 -4.81 -34.62
C GLU A 138 8.83 -5.73 -34.50
N VAL A 139 8.86 -6.97 -34.99
CA VAL A 139 8.79 -7.35 -36.40
C VAL A 139 8.32 -8.81 -36.50
N THR A 140 7.23 -9.03 -37.25
CA THR A 140 7.02 -10.28 -37.99
C THR A 140 7.27 -9.95 -39.45
N GLN A 141 8.42 -10.33 -40.01
CA GLN A 141 8.55 -10.66 -41.44
C GLN A 141 9.95 -11.17 -41.81
N GLY A 142 9.99 -12.31 -42.50
CA GLY A 142 10.91 -12.53 -43.62
C GLY A 142 12.08 -13.48 -43.37
N GLY A 143 12.09 -14.62 -44.07
CA GLY A 143 13.33 -15.34 -44.34
C GLY A 143 13.19 -16.83 -44.61
N GLU A 144 12.56 -17.20 -45.72
CA GLU A 144 12.74 -18.51 -46.34
C GLU A 144 14.24 -18.78 -46.59
N ARG A 145 14.70 -20.00 -46.27
CA ARG A 145 15.57 -20.86 -47.08
C ARG A 145 15.74 -22.22 -46.42
#